data_AF-A0A2A5CWM5-F1
#
_entry.id   AF-A0A2A5CWM5-F1
#
_cell.length_a   1.000
_cell.length_b   1.000
_cell.length_c   1.000
_cell.angle_alpha   90.00
_cell.angle_beta   90.00
_cell.angle_gamma   90.00
#
_symmetry.space_group_name_H-M   'P 1'
#
loop_
_entity.id
_entity.type
_entity.pdbx_description
1 polymer ?
#
loop_
_entity_poly.entity_id
_entity_poly.type
_entity_poly.pdbx_seq_one_letter_code
_entity_poly.pdbx_strand_id
1 'polypeptide(L)'
;MIRIFLSLFLLQYTFSVSQTHFTLPQNVWRISIQNENSTGNWKGHDGQNGWQDYAYRVENLDYVISQEWKRNITSQTFLIEYGFTDKATFILTIPKLKKFKQTHSWSIADDTTQSPMDQLMTQYFPATKSNTGMGDVTMGMNILFLGNPAWRGGQNKYSVYGGIDITLPFGERLKKYNVKDVDDDGIPHQFKQLPIGNGLTQRRIKAFGELYRKVRGRLININWTVHMSSFSREIINPPISFLWIENADADSISRAIGESVLYEQGGRVFGAIQGQLEIWPKRLFLSAGMDWMFSGRDQYFSKSDVWNEWMVKQNNYDTQKTMATQVLKINFLNVDPFKQIGPVPFELEVGVRWFVPLLTYHTYGNTSSWIRISSYFQAW
;
A
#
# COMPACT_ATOMS: atom_id res chain seq x y z
N MET A 1 -6.55 -27.94 -54.48
CA MET A 1 -5.56 -27.17 -53.68
C MET A 1 -6.12 -25.77 -53.46
N ILE A 2 -6.96 -25.39 -52.49
CA ILE A 2 -7.42 -25.91 -51.18
C ILE A 2 -6.27 -26.34 -50.28
N ARG A 3 -6.09 -25.56 -49.20
CA ARG A 3 -4.98 -25.50 -48.21
C ARG A 3 -3.80 -24.63 -48.63
N ILE A 4 -3.84 -23.36 -48.20
CA ILE A 4 -2.70 -22.53 -47.70
C ILE A 4 -3.15 -21.08 -47.46
N PHE A 5 -4.30 -20.62 -47.98
CA PHE A 5 -4.77 -19.23 -47.81
C PHE A 5 -5.69 -18.95 -46.61
N LEU A 6 -5.95 -19.93 -45.72
CA LEU A 6 -6.90 -19.74 -44.61
C LEU A 6 -6.28 -19.56 -43.20
N SER A 7 -4.96 -19.65 -43.04
CA SER A 7 -4.31 -19.51 -41.72
C SER A 7 -3.73 -18.13 -41.43
N LEU A 8 -3.77 -17.20 -42.39
CA LEU A 8 -3.32 -15.80 -42.22
C LEU A 8 -4.47 -14.79 -42.04
N PHE A 9 -5.72 -15.28 -41.99
CA PHE A 9 -6.91 -14.44 -41.81
C PHE A 9 -7.50 -14.49 -40.38
N LEU A 10 -6.85 -15.19 -39.44
CA LEU A 10 -7.26 -15.32 -38.03
C LEU A 10 -6.69 -14.24 -37.09
N LEU A 11 -6.14 -13.16 -37.64
CA LEU A 11 -5.80 -11.94 -36.90
C LEU A 11 -6.78 -10.83 -37.27
N GLN A 12 -8.07 -11.08 -37.06
CA GLN A 12 -9.08 -10.01 -37.18
C GLN A 12 -9.05 -9.16 -35.91
N TYR A 13 -8.29 -8.08 -36.03
CA TYR A 13 -8.03 -7.02 -35.06
C TYR A 13 -9.30 -6.50 -34.37
N THR A 14 -9.41 -6.73 -33.06
CA THR A 14 -10.27 -5.91 -32.20
C THR A 14 -9.50 -4.68 -31.73
N PHE A 15 -9.90 -3.52 -32.25
CA PHE A 15 -9.38 -2.21 -31.88
C PHE A 15 -9.57 -1.95 -30.38
N SER A 16 -8.47 -1.88 -29.63
CA SER A 16 -8.47 -1.38 -28.25
C SER A 16 -7.46 -0.23 -28.16
N VAL A 17 -7.97 0.99 -28.17
CA VAL A 17 -7.16 2.19 -27.95
C VAL A 17 -6.79 2.20 -26.47
N SER A 18 -5.57 1.79 -26.14
CA SER A 18 -5.09 1.76 -24.75
C SER A 18 -5.09 3.18 -24.16
N GLN A 19 -5.68 3.27 -22.99
CA GLN A 19 -5.36 4.11 -21.85
C GLN A 19 -5.38 3.11 -20.68
N THR A 20 -4.94 3.49 -19.49
CA THR A 20 -5.04 2.64 -18.30
C THR A 20 -6.51 2.49 -17.90
N HIS A 21 -7.24 1.66 -18.65
CA HIS A 21 -8.68 1.47 -18.54
C HIS A 21 -8.99 0.64 -17.32
N PHE A 22 -10.13 0.98 -16.71
CA PHE A 22 -10.65 0.33 -15.52
C PHE A 22 -11.20 -1.09 -15.77
N THR A 23 -11.49 -1.42 -17.03
CA THR A 23 -11.93 -2.73 -17.52
C THR A 23 -11.21 -3.10 -18.81
N LEU A 24 -11.19 -4.38 -19.13
CA LEU A 24 -10.63 -4.94 -20.36
C LEU A 24 -11.74 -5.49 -21.26
N PRO A 25 -11.52 -5.52 -22.59
CA PRO A 25 -12.39 -6.27 -23.50
C PRO A 25 -12.47 -7.75 -23.14
N GLN A 26 -13.55 -8.40 -23.54
CA GLN A 26 -13.71 -9.83 -23.34
C GLN A 26 -12.52 -10.63 -23.91
N ASN A 27 -12.08 -11.65 -23.17
CA ASN A 27 -10.99 -12.55 -23.51
C ASN A 27 -9.61 -11.89 -23.66
N VAL A 28 -9.44 -10.65 -23.17
CA VAL A 28 -8.16 -9.97 -23.11
C VAL A 28 -7.54 -10.12 -21.72
N TRP A 29 -6.28 -10.54 -21.69
CA TRP A 29 -5.41 -10.54 -20.54
C TRP A 29 -4.54 -9.29 -20.55
N ARG A 30 -4.40 -8.64 -19.39
CA ARG A 30 -3.35 -7.64 -19.14
C ARG A 30 -2.46 -8.16 -18.03
N ILE A 31 -1.17 -8.26 -18.31
CA ILE A 31 -0.16 -8.63 -17.32
C ILE A 31 0.73 -7.41 -17.11
N SER A 32 0.82 -6.94 -15.87
CA SER A 32 1.67 -5.82 -15.50
C SER A 32 2.66 -6.18 -14.41
N ILE A 33 3.86 -5.64 -14.55
CA ILE A 33 4.93 -5.72 -13.54
C ILE A 33 5.30 -4.31 -13.17
N GLN A 34 5.11 -3.95 -11.90
CA GLN A 34 5.52 -2.68 -11.34
C GLN A 34 6.70 -2.89 -10.41
N ASN A 35 7.77 -2.10 -10.56
CA ASN A 35 8.81 -1.98 -9.54
C ASN A 35 8.71 -0.60 -8.91
N GLU A 36 8.67 -0.54 -7.59
CA GLU A 36 8.52 0.71 -6.84
C GLU A 36 9.59 0.80 -5.75
N ASN A 37 10.19 1.98 -5.63
CA ASN A 37 11.04 2.36 -4.52
C ASN A 37 10.34 3.44 -3.72
N SER A 38 10.26 3.28 -2.41
CA SER A 38 9.60 4.19 -1.49
C SER A 38 10.48 4.46 -0.27
N THR A 39 10.52 5.71 0.17
CA THR A 39 11.20 6.12 1.39
C THR A 39 10.37 7.14 2.13
N GLY A 40 10.35 7.09 3.46
CA GLY A 40 9.59 8.05 4.24
C GLY A 40 9.80 7.91 5.74
N ASN A 41 9.47 8.98 6.45
CA ASN A 41 9.50 9.02 7.90
C ASN A 41 8.08 8.85 8.45
N TRP A 42 7.97 8.26 9.64
CA TRP A 42 6.71 8.27 10.36
C TRP A 42 6.34 9.71 10.76
N LYS A 43 5.07 10.10 10.60
CA LYS A 43 4.58 11.47 10.83
C LYS A 43 3.63 11.52 12.02
N GLY A 44 3.94 12.38 12.98
CA GLY A 44 3.09 12.72 14.12
C GLY A 44 1.89 13.59 13.72
N HIS A 45 1.00 13.87 14.67
CA HIS A 45 -0.13 14.79 14.48
C HIS A 45 0.31 16.23 14.20
N ASP A 46 1.50 16.59 14.68
CA ASP A 46 2.17 17.88 14.51
C ASP A 46 2.91 17.98 13.16
N GLY A 47 2.91 16.91 12.36
CA GLY A 47 3.65 16.81 11.09
C GLY A 47 5.16 16.59 11.26
N GLN A 48 5.65 16.54 12.50
CA GLN A 48 7.04 16.22 12.81
C GLN A 48 7.31 14.73 12.58
N ASN A 49 8.60 14.38 12.51
CA ASN A 49 8.98 12.99 12.39
C ASN A 49 8.86 12.30 13.74
N GLY A 50 8.33 11.09 13.75
CA GLY A 50 8.41 10.23 14.93
C GLY A 50 7.52 10.66 16.10
N TRP A 51 7.74 10.03 17.26
CA TRP A 51 7.14 10.43 18.53
C TRP A 51 8.05 11.45 19.19
N GLN A 52 7.45 12.55 19.65
CA GLN A 52 8.18 13.64 20.30
C GLN A 52 7.68 13.78 21.73
N ASP A 53 8.60 14.07 22.64
CA ASP A 53 8.32 14.40 24.03
C ASP A 53 7.51 13.32 24.76
N TYR A 54 7.87 12.06 24.58
CA TYR A 54 7.24 10.95 25.30
C TYR A 54 7.80 10.86 26.72
N ALA A 55 7.00 11.25 27.70
CA ALA A 55 7.36 11.13 29.11
C ALA A 55 7.29 9.66 29.57
N TYR A 56 8.33 9.19 30.23
CA TYR A 56 8.40 7.83 30.77
C TYR A 56 9.24 7.80 32.04
N ARG A 57 8.80 7.03 33.04
CA ARG A 57 9.40 6.99 34.37
C ARG A 57 10.03 5.62 34.66
N VAL A 58 11.25 5.63 35.19
CA VAL A 58 11.98 4.41 35.63
C VAL A 58 12.67 4.71 36.95
N GLU A 59 12.50 3.83 37.94
CA GLU A 59 13.19 3.94 39.25
C GLU A 59 13.13 5.33 39.91
N ASN A 60 12.00 6.05 39.76
CA ASN A 60 11.79 7.44 40.23
C ASN A 60 12.51 8.55 39.45
N LEU A 61 13.07 8.25 38.29
CA LEU A 61 13.59 9.24 37.33
C LEU A 61 12.60 9.43 36.18
N ASP A 62 12.36 10.68 35.82
CA ASP A 62 11.52 11.05 34.68
C ASP A 62 12.40 11.28 33.44
N TYR A 63 12.08 10.58 32.36
CA TYR A 63 12.74 10.70 31.08
C TYR A 63 11.80 11.26 30.04
N VAL A 64 12.33 12.07 29.13
CA VAL A 64 11.61 12.52 27.94
C VAL A 64 12.28 11.94 26.71
N ILE A 65 11.57 11.07 26.01
CA ILE A 65 12.08 10.29 24.89
C ILE A 65 11.46 10.80 23.59
N SER A 66 12.31 11.14 22.62
CA SER A 66 11.90 11.35 21.23
C SER A 66 12.41 10.21 20.37
N GLN A 67 11.57 9.66 19.50
CA GLN A 67 11.84 8.49 18.67
C GLN A 67 11.51 8.80 17.22
N GLU A 68 12.39 8.47 16.28
CA GLU A 68 12.16 8.61 14.85
C GLU A 68 12.29 7.29 14.11
N TRP A 69 11.34 7.03 13.21
CA TRP A 69 11.41 5.89 12.29
C TRP A 69 11.46 6.34 10.85
N LYS A 70 12.48 5.84 10.13
CA LYS A 70 12.60 5.99 8.68
C LYS A 70 12.48 4.64 8.00
N ARG A 71 11.69 4.59 6.95
CA ARG A 71 11.37 3.37 6.20
C ARG A 71 11.89 3.48 4.78
N ASN A 72 12.46 2.38 4.27
CA ASN A 72 12.86 2.22 2.87
C ASN A 72 12.30 0.91 2.34
N ILE A 73 11.53 0.98 1.25
CA ILE A 73 10.83 -0.15 0.65
C ILE A 73 11.22 -0.22 -0.83
N THR A 74 11.63 -1.41 -1.27
CA THR A 74 11.68 -1.77 -2.68
C THR A 74 10.71 -2.92 -2.89
N SER A 75 9.73 -2.72 -3.75
CA SER A 75 8.68 -3.70 -4.02
C SER A 75 8.56 -4.00 -5.51
N GLN A 76 8.05 -5.18 -5.81
CA GLN A 76 7.63 -5.60 -7.13
C GLN A 76 6.22 -6.13 -7.04
N THR A 77 5.32 -5.58 -7.84
CA THR A 77 3.91 -5.99 -7.87
C THR A 77 3.61 -6.61 -9.22
N PHE A 78 3.06 -7.83 -9.19
CA PHE A 78 2.49 -8.49 -10.36
C PHE A 78 0.99 -8.25 -10.36
N LEU A 79 0.47 -7.70 -11.45
CA LEU A 79 -0.95 -7.47 -11.65
C LEU A 79 -1.38 -8.30 -12.87
N ILE A 80 -2.38 -9.14 -12.66
CA ILE A 80 -2.97 -10.00 -13.69
C ILE A 80 -4.44 -9.61 -13.78
N GLU A 81 -4.87 -9.25 -14.96
CA GLU A 81 -6.25 -8.84 -15.22
C GLU A 81 -6.79 -9.62 -16.41
N TYR A 82 -8.06 -10.00 -16.33
CA TYR A 82 -8.73 -10.76 -17.37
C TYR A 82 -10.13 -10.18 -17.62
N GLY A 83 -10.39 -9.77 -18.86
CA GLY A 83 -11.71 -9.35 -19.30
C GLY A 83 -12.65 -10.55 -19.42
N PHE A 84 -13.41 -10.80 -18.36
CA PHE A 84 -14.38 -11.89 -18.31
C PHE A 84 -15.55 -11.62 -19.27
N THR A 85 -15.98 -10.37 -19.34
CA THR A 85 -16.88 -9.84 -20.38
C THR A 85 -16.42 -8.43 -20.74
N ASP A 86 -17.00 -7.82 -21.77
CA ASP A 86 -16.76 -6.41 -22.09
C ASP A 86 -17.15 -5.41 -20.99
N LYS A 87 -17.81 -5.90 -19.92
CA LYS A 87 -18.22 -5.09 -18.78
C LYS A 87 -17.57 -5.53 -17.47
N ALA A 88 -16.94 -6.70 -17.41
CA ALA A 88 -16.47 -7.29 -16.17
C ALA A 88 -15.02 -7.74 -16.31
N THR A 89 -14.18 -7.36 -15.36
CA THR A 89 -12.76 -7.67 -15.36
C THR A 89 -12.37 -8.27 -14.02
N PHE A 90 -11.79 -9.46 -14.05
CA PHE A 90 -11.15 -10.09 -12.91
C PHE A 90 -9.76 -9.50 -12.68
N ILE A 91 -9.35 -9.38 -11.43
CA ILE A 91 -8.08 -8.78 -11.02
C ILE A 91 -7.41 -9.67 -9.98
N LEU A 92 -6.11 -9.92 -10.14
CA LEU A 92 -5.23 -10.54 -9.17
C LEU A 92 -3.97 -9.68 -9.00
N THR A 93 -3.65 -9.30 -7.77
CA THR A 93 -2.48 -8.48 -7.41
C THR A 93 -1.62 -9.24 -6.42
N ILE A 94 -0.36 -9.47 -6.77
CA ILE A 94 0.63 -10.19 -5.97
C ILE A 94 1.82 -9.25 -5.70
N PRO A 95 1.89 -8.63 -4.52
CA PRO A 95 3.05 -7.82 -4.13
C PRO A 95 4.18 -8.68 -3.55
N LYS A 96 5.42 -8.30 -3.86
CA LYS A 96 6.65 -8.87 -3.29
C LYS A 96 7.56 -7.74 -2.82
N LEU A 97 7.93 -7.74 -1.54
CA LEU A 97 8.91 -6.81 -0.99
C LEU A 97 10.30 -7.40 -1.20
N LYS A 98 11.07 -6.79 -2.10
CA LYS A 98 12.48 -7.14 -2.36
C LYS A 98 13.40 -6.62 -1.26
N LYS A 99 13.05 -5.48 -0.68
CA LYS A 99 13.74 -4.88 0.46
C LYS A 99 12.73 -4.12 1.29
N PHE A 100 12.65 -4.43 2.57
CA PHE A 100 11.88 -3.65 3.52
C PHE A 100 12.77 -3.37 4.72
N LYS A 101 13.24 -2.13 4.87
CA LYS A 101 14.13 -1.72 5.95
C LYS A 101 13.50 -0.60 6.75
N GLN A 102 13.61 -0.67 8.06
CA GLN A 102 13.26 0.41 8.98
C GLN A 102 14.47 0.73 9.84
N THR A 103 14.86 1.99 9.88
CA THR A 103 15.86 2.50 10.83
C THR A 103 15.14 3.25 11.94
N HIS A 104 15.61 3.05 13.16
CA HIS A 104 15.11 3.66 14.37
C HIS A 104 16.23 4.45 15.04
N SER A 105 15.91 5.66 15.47
CA SER A 105 16.80 6.53 16.25
C SER A 105 15.99 7.19 17.36
N TRP A 106 16.64 7.52 18.46
CA TRP A 106 16.00 8.21 19.58
C TRP A 106 16.94 9.22 20.23
N SER A 107 16.38 10.10 21.04
CA SER A 107 17.08 11.02 21.92
C SER A 107 16.36 11.11 23.26
N ILE A 108 17.11 11.31 24.34
CA ILE A 108 16.60 11.38 25.71
C ILE A 108 17.02 12.73 26.30
N ALA A 109 16.05 13.53 26.77
CA ALA A 109 16.36 14.77 27.48
C ALA A 109 16.91 14.46 28.90
N ASP A 110 17.90 15.24 29.34
CA ASP A 110 18.76 15.08 30.54
C ASP A 110 19.93 14.08 30.45
N ASP A 111 21.13 14.64 30.24
CA ASP A 111 22.39 13.96 29.87
C ASP A 111 23.10 13.24 31.03
N THR A 112 22.70 13.50 32.27
CA THR A 112 23.45 13.02 33.45
C THR A 112 23.07 11.60 33.91
N THR A 113 21.99 11.02 33.39
CA THR A 113 21.48 9.68 33.76
C THR A 113 21.13 8.79 32.55
N GLN A 114 21.67 9.09 31.36
CA GLN A 114 21.27 8.46 30.09
C GLN A 114 21.56 6.96 29.97
N SER A 115 22.58 6.44 30.67
CA SER A 115 23.11 5.09 30.38
C SER A 115 22.08 3.95 30.54
N PRO A 116 21.23 3.87 31.59
CA PRO A 116 20.28 2.77 31.75
C PRO A 116 19.11 2.84 30.75
N MET A 117 18.60 4.04 30.46
CA MET A 117 17.49 4.21 29.51
C MET A 117 17.93 3.90 28.08
N ASP A 118 19.13 4.35 27.69
CA ASP A 118 19.67 4.10 26.35
C ASP A 118 19.92 2.59 26.11
N GLN A 119 20.36 1.86 27.14
CA GLN A 119 20.48 0.40 27.11
C GLN A 119 19.11 -0.26 26.90
N LEU A 120 18.08 0.19 27.62
CA LEU A 120 16.72 -0.35 27.50
C LEU A 120 16.13 -0.08 26.10
N MET A 121 16.33 1.14 25.57
CA MET A 121 15.94 1.50 24.21
C MET A 121 16.64 0.62 23.16
N THR A 122 17.95 0.39 23.34
CA THR A 122 18.74 -0.48 22.45
C THR A 122 18.24 -1.92 22.47
N GLN A 123 17.84 -2.43 23.63
CA GLN A 123 17.35 -3.80 23.79
C GLN A 123 15.99 -3.99 23.10
N TYR A 124 15.01 -3.12 23.34
CA TYR A 124 13.64 -3.29 22.82
C TYR A 124 13.44 -2.78 21.39
N PHE A 125 14.23 -1.79 20.98
CA PHE A 125 14.06 -1.13 19.70
C PHE A 125 15.35 -1.11 18.87
N PRO A 126 15.78 -2.26 18.32
CA PRO A 126 16.96 -2.36 17.48
C PRO A 126 17.00 -1.28 16.41
N ALA A 127 18.17 -0.62 16.28
CA ALA A 127 18.38 0.54 15.41
C ALA A 127 18.05 0.25 13.93
N THR A 128 18.11 -1.01 13.51
CA THR A 128 17.72 -1.44 12.17
C THR A 128 16.92 -2.73 12.23
N LYS A 129 15.77 -2.72 11.54
CA LYS A 129 14.96 -3.91 11.25
C LYS A 129 14.85 -4.08 9.74
N SER A 130 14.83 -5.32 9.26
CA SER A 130 14.63 -5.59 7.84
C SER A 130 13.86 -6.87 7.58
N ASN A 131 13.15 -6.90 6.45
CA ASN A 131 12.46 -8.07 5.96
C ASN A 131 12.42 -8.10 4.42
N THR A 132 12.16 -9.27 3.85
CA THR A 132 11.90 -9.51 2.43
C THR A 132 10.91 -10.66 2.30
N GLY A 133 9.95 -10.56 1.40
CA GLY A 133 8.96 -11.62 1.27
C GLY A 133 7.79 -11.24 0.39
N MET A 134 6.80 -12.14 0.34
CA MET A 134 5.52 -11.86 -0.30
C MET A 134 4.69 -10.94 0.61
N GLY A 135 3.93 -10.03 0.02
CA GLY A 135 2.91 -9.26 0.73
C GLY A 135 1.53 -9.89 0.62
N ASP A 136 0.52 -9.19 1.08
CA ASP A 136 -0.85 -9.68 1.04
C ASP A 136 -1.40 -9.70 -0.39
N VAL A 137 -2.02 -10.81 -0.78
CA VAL A 137 -2.48 -11.05 -2.16
C VAL A 137 -3.92 -10.59 -2.30
N THR A 138 -4.21 -9.78 -3.31
CA THR A 138 -5.56 -9.26 -3.56
C THR A 138 -6.17 -9.89 -4.80
N MET A 139 -7.41 -10.36 -4.69
CA MET A 139 -8.25 -10.78 -5.82
C MET A 139 -9.51 -9.93 -5.85
N GLY A 140 -10.07 -9.70 -7.03
CA GLY A 140 -11.29 -8.90 -7.13
C GLY A 140 -11.90 -8.86 -8.51
N MET A 141 -13.00 -8.10 -8.62
CA MET A 141 -13.75 -7.92 -9.84
C MET A 141 -14.19 -6.47 -9.98
N ASN A 142 -14.01 -5.91 -11.18
CA ASN A 142 -14.53 -4.61 -11.60
C ASN A 142 -15.69 -4.83 -12.58
N ILE A 143 -16.75 -4.05 -12.46
CA ILE A 143 -17.96 -4.13 -13.30
C ILE A 143 -18.36 -2.74 -13.78
N LEU A 144 -18.59 -2.58 -15.08
CA LEU A 144 -19.18 -1.40 -15.69
C LEU A 144 -20.69 -1.36 -15.42
N PHE A 145 -21.17 -0.28 -14.81
CA PHE A 145 -22.60 -0.05 -14.59
C PHE A 145 -23.22 0.89 -15.60
N LEU A 146 -22.53 1.99 -15.94
CA LEU A 146 -23.10 3.05 -16.78
C LEU A 146 -22.05 3.60 -17.75
N GLY A 147 -22.51 3.98 -18.94
CA GLY A 147 -21.67 4.59 -19.98
C GLY A 147 -20.98 3.55 -20.87
N ASN A 148 -19.91 3.97 -21.52
CA ASN A 148 -19.08 3.10 -22.36
C ASN A 148 -17.65 3.16 -21.86
N PRO A 149 -16.93 2.03 -21.75
CA PRO A 149 -15.52 2.06 -21.40
C PRO A 149 -14.74 2.92 -22.38
N ALA A 150 -13.77 3.68 -21.90
CA ALA A 150 -13.00 4.57 -22.76
C ALA A 150 -12.29 3.85 -23.92
N TRP A 151 -11.95 2.56 -23.78
CA TRP A 151 -11.38 1.75 -24.87
C TRP A 151 -12.36 1.45 -26.00
N ARG A 152 -13.66 1.33 -25.70
CA ARG A 152 -14.67 0.90 -26.69
C ARG A 152 -14.96 1.99 -27.72
N GLY A 153 -14.77 3.26 -27.36
CA GLY A 153 -15.04 4.41 -28.22
C GLY A 153 -16.53 4.57 -28.50
N GLY A 154 -17.15 5.63 -27.99
CA GLY A 154 -18.59 5.88 -28.20
C GLY A 154 -18.98 7.35 -28.03
N GLN A 155 -20.27 7.64 -28.24
CA GLN A 155 -20.82 8.98 -28.07
C GLN A 155 -20.80 9.45 -26.61
N ASN A 156 -21.02 8.53 -25.67
CA ASN A 156 -20.93 8.80 -24.24
C ASN A 156 -19.48 9.11 -23.86
N LYS A 157 -19.29 10.17 -23.09
CA LYS A 157 -17.99 10.73 -22.68
C LYS A 157 -17.66 10.46 -21.22
N TYR A 158 -18.29 9.43 -20.67
CA TYR A 158 -18.17 9.06 -19.28
C TYR A 158 -18.44 7.56 -19.10
N SER A 159 -17.90 7.00 -18.03
CA SER A 159 -18.28 5.68 -17.54
C SER A 159 -18.16 5.59 -16.04
N VAL A 160 -19.01 4.75 -15.45
CA VAL A 160 -19.09 4.50 -14.01
C VAL A 160 -19.09 3.00 -13.78
N TYR A 161 -18.30 2.61 -12.80
CA TYR A 161 -18.02 1.23 -12.46
C TYR A 161 -18.16 1.02 -10.94
N GLY A 162 -18.35 -0.23 -10.57
CA GLY A 162 -18.13 -0.70 -9.21
C GLY A 162 -17.14 -1.85 -9.17
N GLY A 163 -16.71 -2.21 -7.97
CA GLY A 163 -15.92 -3.41 -7.80
C GLY A 163 -15.84 -3.88 -6.37
N ILE A 164 -15.45 -5.14 -6.23
CA ILE A 164 -15.27 -5.81 -4.94
C ILE A 164 -13.91 -6.49 -4.97
N ASP A 165 -13.12 -6.30 -3.92
CA ASP A 165 -11.85 -7.00 -3.73
C ASP A 165 -11.79 -7.69 -2.36
N ILE A 166 -11.03 -8.77 -2.30
CA ILE A 166 -10.63 -9.46 -1.08
C ILE A 166 -9.10 -9.55 -1.09
N THR A 167 -8.47 -9.07 -0.02
CA THR A 167 -7.03 -9.20 0.20
C THR A 167 -6.78 -10.22 1.30
N LEU A 168 -6.05 -11.27 0.96
CA LEU A 168 -5.71 -12.38 1.85
C LEU A 168 -4.34 -12.16 2.51
N PRO A 169 -4.21 -12.44 3.82
CA PRO A 169 -3.04 -12.12 4.62
C PRO A 169 -1.89 -13.12 4.42
N PHE A 170 -1.27 -13.09 3.25
CA PHE A 170 -0.09 -13.91 2.92
C PHE A 170 1.23 -13.29 3.40
N GLY A 171 1.23 -11.99 3.74
CA GLY A 171 2.40 -11.32 4.28
C GLY A 171 2.83 -11.89 5.62
N GLU A 172 4.14 -11.96 5.82
CA GLU A 172 4.72 -12.40 7.09
C GLU A 172 4.22 -11.50 8.23
N ARG A 173 3.62 -12.13 9.25
CA ARG A 173 3.12 -11.48 10.46
C ARG A 173 4.23 -11.34 11.48
N LEU A 174 4.00 -10.53 12.51
CA LEU A 174 4.91 -10.46 13.66
C LEU A 174 5.01 -11.85 14.30
N LYS A 175 6.23 -12.32 14.55
CA LYS A 175 6.54 -13.58 15.22
C LYS A 175 6.04 -13.53 16.66
N LYS A 176 5.78 -14.70 17.22
CA LYS A 176 5.46 -14.82 18.64
C LYS A 176 6.70 -14.49 19.46
N TYR A 177 6.52 -13.75 20.55
CA TYR A 177 7.59 -13.54 21.51
C TYR A 177 7.97 -14.87 22.17
N ASN A 178 9.28 -15.13 22.28
CA ASN A 178 9.81 -16.28 22.98
C ASN A 178 11.14 -15.92 23.63
N VAL A 179 11.21 -16.12 24.95
CA VAL A 179 12.37 -15.84 25.80
C VAL A 179 13.63 -16.60 25.35
N LYS A 180 13.45 -17.78 24.76
CA LYS A 180 14.55 -18.64 24.31
C LYS A 180 14.99 -18.35 22.87
N ASP A 181 14.24 -17.52 22.14
CA ASP A 181 14.49 -17.18 20.73
C ASP A 181 15.18 -15.81 20.64
N VAL A 182 16.45 -15.80 21.06
CA VAL A 182 17.31 -14.61 21.15
C VAL A 182 18.54 -14.78 20.28
N ASP A 183 19.13 -13.67 19.86
CA ASP A 183 20.44 -13.66 19.21
C ASP A 183 21.61 -13.69 20.21
N ASP A 184 22.83 -13.61 19.66
CA ASP A 184 24.09 -13.63 20.40
C ASP A 184 24.21 -12.47 21.42
N ASP A 185 23.49 -11.36 21.21
CA ASP A 185 23.44 -10.21 22.13
C ASP A 185 22.32 -10.35 23.18
N GLY A 186 21.58 -11.48 23.17
CA GLY A 186 20.44 -11.73 24.05
C GLY A 186 19.17 -10.98 23.66
N ILE A 187 19.10 -10.38 22.46
CA ILE A 187 17.92 -9.64 21.99
C ILE A 187 16.93 -10.61 21.34
N PRO A 188 15.65 -10.60 21.76
CA PRO A 188 14.61 -11.43 21.15
C PRO A 188 14.46 -11.18 19.64
N HIS A 189 14.42 -12.25 18.85
CA HIS A 189 14.29 -12.13 17.38
C HIS A 189 13.01 -11.42 16.93
N GLN A 190 11.93 -11.48 17.73
CA GLN A 190 10.72 -10.69 17.48
C GLN A 190 11.04 -9.18 17.39
N PHE A 191 11.96 -8.67 18.22
CA PHE A 191 12.26 -7.24 18.30
C PHE A 191 13.01 -6.76 17.06
N LYS A 192 13.78 -7.64 16.41
CA LYS A 192 14.50 -7.34 15.16
C LYS A 192 13.62 -7.52 13.91
N GLN A 193 12.44 -8.12 14.05
CA GLN A 193 11.56 -8.39 12.92
C GLN A 193 10.74 -7.16 12.49
N LEU A 194 10.56 -7.03 11.18
CA LEU A 194 9.68 -6.05 10.57
C LEU A 194 8.54 -6.78 9.83
N PRO A 195 7.31 -6.83 10.37
CA PRO A 195 6.21 -7.58 9.78
C PRO A 195 5.78 -6.98 8.44
N ILE A 196 5.54 -7.83 7.44
CA ILE A 196 5.10 -7.42 6.09
C ILE A 196 3.57 -7.22 6.07
N GLY A 197 2.83 -8.11 6.73
CA GLY A 197 1.37 -8.07 6.82
C GLY A 197 0.89 -7.99 8.27
N ASN A 198 -0.35 -7.54 8.46
CA ASN A 198 -0.99 -7.49 9.78
C ASN A 198 -1.74 -8.79 10.13
N GLY A 199 -1.86 -9.72 9.17
CA GLY A 199 -2.55 -10.99 9.38
C GLY A 199 -4.07 -10.96 9.19
N LEU A 200 -4.63 -9.82 8.76
CA LEU A 200 -6.07 -9.65 8.60
C LEU A 200 -6.50 -9.80 7.14
N THR A 201 -7.68 -10.39 6.94
CA THR A 201 -8.32 -10.38 5.63
C THR A 201 -9.01 -9.03 5.41
N GLN A 202 -8.69 -8.32 4.34
CA GLN A 202 -9.37 -7.07 3.97
C GLN A 202 -10.45 -7.34 2.92
N ARG A 203 -11.62 -6.75 3.09
CA ARG A 203 -12.71 -6.72 2.10
C ARG A 203 -12.88 -5.27 1.66
N ARG A 204 -12.95 -5.03 0.35
CA ARG A 204 -13.04 -3.68 -0.21
C ARG A 204 -14.19 -3.59 -1.20
N ILE A 205 -14.97 -2.53 -1.09
CA ILE A 205 -16.01 -2.14 -2.06
C ILE A 205 -15.57 -0.83 -2.70
N LYS A 206 -15.69 -0.73 -4.02
CA LYS A 206 -15.19 0.38 -4.84
C LYS A 206 -16.29 0.96 -5.72
N ALA A 207 -16.28 2.28 -5.88
CA ALA A 207 -16.96 3.00 -6.94
C ALA A 207 -15.93 3.88 -7.66
N PHE A 208 -15.92 3.86 -8.98
CA PHE A 208 -14.94 4.60 -9.77
C PHE A 208 -15.48 4.94 -11.14
N GLY A 209 -14.85 5.90 -11.79
CA GLY A 209 -15.31 6.36 -13.09
C GLY A 209 -14.30 7.21 -13.78
N GLU A 210 -14.60 7.49 -15.04
CA GLU A 210 -13.80 8.32 -15.94
C GLU A 210 -14.72 9.28 -16.69
N LEU A 211 -14.20 10.48 -16.91
CA LEU A 211 -14.83 11.55 -17.67
C LEU A 211 -13.83 11.98 -18.73
N TYR A 212 -14.16 11.84 -20.01
CA TYR A 212 -13.20 12.10 -21.08
C TYR A 212 -13.76 13.00 -22.17
N ARG A 213 -12.93 13.91 -22.68
CA ARG A 213 -13.29 14.81 -23.77
C ARG A 213 -12.09 15.08 -24.68
N LYS A 214 -12.33 15.22 -25.98
CA LYS A 214 -11.34 15.77 -26.90
C LYS A 214 -11.41 17.29 -26.94
N VAL A 215 -10.29 17.96 -26.70
CA VAL A 215 -10.12 19.41 -26.81
C VAL A 215 -8.96 19.66 -27.77
N ARG A 216 -9.20 20.41 -28.85
CA ARG A 216 -8.19 20.68 -29.91
C ARG A 216 -7.49 19.40 -30.43
N GLY A 217 -8.27 18.33 -30.61
CA GLY A 217 -7.76 17.04 -31.08
C GLY A 217 -7.01 16.21 -30.04
N ARG A 218 -6.87 16.69 -28.80
CA ARG A 218 -6.21 15.98 -27.69
C ARG A 218 -7.20 15.43 -26.69
N LEU A 219 -7.01 14.20 -26.26
CA LEU A 219 -7.82 13.55 -25.24
C LEU A 219 -7.43 14.05 -23.85
N ILE A 220 -8.44 14.51 -23.10
CA ILE A 220 -8.36 14.84 -21.69
C ILE A 220 -9.26 13.86 -20.96
N ASN A 221 -8.77 13.24 -19.89
CA ASN A 221 -9.51 12.32 -19.04
C ASN A 221 -9.40 12.76 -17.57
N ILE A 222 -10.46 12.57 -16.80
CA ILE A 222 -10.47 12.70 -15.36
C ILE A 222 -10.96 11.37 -14.80
N ASN A 223 -10.09 10.70 -14.06
CA ASN A 223 -10.36 9.45 -13.38
C ASN A 223 -10.61 9.75 -11.91
N TRP A 224 -11.62 9.11 -11.32
CA TRP A 224 -11.89 9.20 -9.90
C TRP A 224 -12.16 7.82 -9.33
N THR A 225 -11.87 7.62 -8.05
CA THR A 225 -12.10 6.37 -7.35
C THR A 225 -12.38 6.65 -5.89
N VAL A 226 -13.40 5.99 -5.34
CA VAL A 226 -13.69 5.94 -3.91
C VAL A 226 -13.81 4.49 -3.51
N HIS A 227 -13.22 4.11 -2.38
CA HIS A 227 -13.40 2.77 -1.86
C HIS A 227 -13.41 2.72 -0.35
N MET A 228 -14.19 1.78 0.18
CA MET A 228 -14.30 1.50 1.59
C MET A 228 -13.75 0.11 1.86
N SER A 229 -13.01 -0.04 2.95
CA SER A 229 -12.41 -1.30 3.36
C SER A 229 -12.78 -1.65 4.80
N SER A 230 -13.12 -2.92 5.00
CA SER A 230 -13.30 -3.54 6.31
C SER A 230 -12.31 -4.68 6.48
N PHE A 231 -11.92 -4.99 7.71
CA PHE A 231 -10.94 -6.03 8.03
C PHE A 231 -11.59 -7.14 8.85
N SER A 232 -11.09 -8.38 8.71
CA SER A 232 -11.47 -9.45 9.64
C SER A 232 -10.90 -9.14 11.02
N ARG A 233 -11.60 -9.65 12.04
CA ARG A 233 -11.12 -9.69 13.42
C ARG A 233 -10.28 -10.96 13.58
N GLU A 234 -9.04 -10.85 14.05
CA GLU A 234 -8.13 -12.00 14.17
C GLU A 234 -7.31 -11.94 15.45
N ILE A 235 -6.74 -13.09 15.81
CA ILE A 235 -5.74 -13.20 16.87
C ILE A 235 -4.35 -12.90 16.28
N ILE A 236 -3.63 -11.96 16.89
CA ILE A 236 -2.26 -11.59 16.49
C ILE A 236 -1.28 -11.75 17.66
N ASN A 237 0.00 -11.83 17.31
CA ASN A 237 1.08 -11.75 18.31
C ASN A 237 1.26 -10.27 18.68
N PRO A 238 1.14 -9.90 19.97
CA PRO A 238 1.33 -8.51 20.39
C PRO A 238 2.80 -8.10 20.27
N PRO A 239 3.09 -6.84 19.89
CA PRO A 239 4.42 -6.28 20.09
C PRO A 239 4.70 -6.12 21.59
N ILE A 240 5.92 -6.47 22.00
CA ILE A 240 6.40 -6.27 23.36
C ILE A 240 7.16 -4.93 23.41
N SER A 241 6.81 -4.09 24.37
CA SER A 241 7.40 -2.77 24.59
C SER A 241 7.32 -2.46 26.08
N PHE A 242 8.36 -1.82 26.63
CA PHE A 242 8.36 -1.35 28.01
C PHE A 242 7.67 0.00 28.19
N LEU A 243 7.45 0.76 27.11
CA LEU A 243 7.03 2.17 27.18
C LEU A 243 5.66 2.42 27.86
N TRP A 244 4.85 1.38 28.05
CA TRP A 244 3.52 1.47 28.67
C TRP A 244 3.47 1.02 30.13
N ILE A 245 4.56 0.46 30.64
CA ILE A 245 4.62 -0.15 31.98
C ILE A 245 6.00 0.05 32.60
N GLU A 246 6.02 0.61 33.80
CA GLU A 246 7.27 0.91 34.51
C GLU A 246 7.92 -0.37 35.05
N ASN A 247 9.25 -0.42 35.01
CA ASN A 247 10.09 -1.43 35.68
C ASN A 247 9.70 -2.90 35.38
N ALA A 248 9.28 -3.20 34.15
CA ALA A 248 8.92 -4.54 33.74
C ALA A 248 9.88 -5.11 32.67
N ASP A 249 10.27 -6.36 32.84
CA ASP A 249 11.00 -7.11 31.82
C ASP A 249 10.06 -7.66 30.74
N ALA A 250 10.64 -8.12 29.62
CA ALA A 250 9.89 -8.58 28.46
C ALA A 250 8.97 -9.76 28.79
N ASP A 251 9.37 -10.63 29.70
CA ASP A 251 8.60 -11.80 30.17
C ASP A 251 7.37 -11.37 30.97
N SER A 252 7.52 -10.40 31.86
CA SER A 252 6.41 -9.85 32.65
C SER A 252 5.46 -9.06 31.77
N ILE A 253 5.98 -8.27 30.82
CA ILE A 253 5.19 -7.58 29.80
C ILE A 253 4.37 -8.58 28.99
N SER A 254 5.00 -9.65 28.49
CA SER A 254 4.32 -10.69 27.71
C SER A 254 3.23 -11.39 28.51
N ARG A 255 3.46 -11.69 29.80
CA ARG A 255 2.44 -12.28 30.68
C ARG A 255 1.29 -11.33 30.96
N ALA A 256 1.57 -10.03 31.14
CA ALA A 256 0.58 -9.00 31.41
C ALA A 256 -0.34 -8.74 30.22
N ILE A 257 0.20 -8.76 28.99
CA ILE A 257 -0.60 -8.65 27.76
C ILE A 257 -1.33 -9.97 27.48
N GLY A 258 -0.63 -11.09 27.66
CA GLY A 258 -1.02 -12.42 27.19
C GLY A 258 -0.25 -12.84 25.93
N GLU A 259 -0.21 -14.14 25.67
CA GLU A 259 0.57 -14.72 24.56
C GLU A 259 0.05 -14.32 23.17
N SER A 260 -1.20 -13.90 23.09
CA SER A 260 -1.87 -13.49 21.85
C SER A 260 -3.01 -12.53 22.17
N VAL A 261 -3.28 -11.59 21.26
CA VAL A 261 -4.33 -10.57 21.45
C VAL A 261 -5.32 -10.60 20.31
N LEU A 262 -6.59 -10.35 20.62
CA LEU A 262 -7.61 -10.15 19.60
C LEU A 262 -7.46 -8.72 19.06
N TYR A 263 -7.39 -8.59 17.74
CA TYR A 263 -7.15 -7.32 17.07
C TYR A 263 -8.20 -7.05 16.01
N GLU A 264 -8.68 -5.81 16.01
CA GLU A 264 -9.60 -5.27 15.01
C GLU A 264 -9.04 -3.99 14.44
N GLN A 265 -8.68 -4.04 13.16
CA GLN A 265 -8.25 -2.84 12.49
C GLN A 265 -9.45 -1.98 12.11
N GLY A 266 -9.33 -0.67 12.34
CA GLY A 266 -10.31 0.31 11.91
C GLY A 266 -10.56 0.25 10.40
N GLY A 267 -11.82 0.38 10.00
CA GLY A 267 -12.20 0.48 8.59
C GLY A 267 -11.49 1.64 7.89
N ARG A 268 -11.32 1.56 6.57
CA ARG A 268 -10.64 2.62 5.80
C ARG A 268 -11.53 3.16 4.69
N VAL A 269 -11.44 4.46 4.46
CA VAL A 269 -12.00 5.14 3.30
C VAL A 269 -10.87 5.73 2.50
N PHE A 270 -10.89 5.48 1.19
CA PHE A 270 -9.92 6.03 0.26
C PHE A 270 -10.66 6.79 -0.84
N GLY A 271 -10.08 7.91 -1.25
CA GLY A 271 -10.51 8.69 -2.41
C GLY A 271 -9.31 9.01 -3.30
N ALA A 272 -9.52 9.07 -4.60
CA ALA A 272 -8.52 9.52 -5.55
C ALA A 272 -9.18 10.28 -6.70
N ILE A 273 -8.49 11.30 -7.19
CA ILE A 273 -8.82 12.00 -8.43
C ILE A 273 -7.54 12.26 -9.23
N GLN A 274 -7.61 12.03 -10.53
CA GLN A 274 -6.46 12.19 -11.41
C GLN A 274 -6.91 12.77 -12.75
N GLY A 275 -6.30 13.87 -13.16
CA GLY A 275 -6.41 14.40 -14.51
C GLY A 275 -5.33 13.79 -15.41
N GLN A 276 -5.66 13.51 -16.65
CA GLN A 276 -4.76 12.98 -17.67
C GLN A 276 -4.92 13.76 -18.98
N LEU A 277 -3.79 14.09 -19.60
CA LEU A 277 -3.69 14.85 -20.85
C LEU A 277 -2.84 14.08 -21.86
N GLU A 278 -3.34 14.01 -23.10
CA GLU A 278 -2.64 13.46 -24.25
C GLU A 278 -1.61 14.45 -24.85
N ILE A 279 -0.33 14.21 -24.58
CA ILE A 279 0.80 15.03 -25.06
C ILE A 279 1.21 14.65 -26.48
N TRP A 280 1.25 13.35 -26.79
CA TRP A 280 1.42 12.82 -28.15
C TRP A 280 0.19 12.00 -28.48
N PRO A 281 -0.54 12.32 -29.57
CA PRO A 281 -1.73 11.57 -29.93
C PRO A 281 -1.48 10.06 -29.95
N LYS A 282 -2.24 9.32 -29.13
CA LYS A 282 -2.25 7.88 -28.93
C LYS A 282 -0.94 7.27 -28.45
N ARG A 283 0.03 8.07 -27.98
CA ARG A 283 1.37 7.56 -27.63
C ARG A 283 1.88 8.03 -26.28
N LEU A 284 1.62 9.27 -25.88
CA LEU A 284 2.20 9.82 -24.66
C LEU A 284 1.13 10.58 -23.87
N PHE A 285 0.98 10.21 -22.61
CA PHE A 285 0.04 10.82 -21.69
C PHE A 285 0.74 11.27 -20.43
N LEU A 286 0.41 12.48 -19.99
CA LEU A 286 0.81 13.01 -18.69
C LEU A 286 -0.41 12.97 -17.77
N SER A 287 -0.23 12.51 -16.54
CA SER A 287 -1.30 12.52 -15.55
C SER A 287 -0.81 13.10 -14.23
N ALA A 288 -1.67 13.87 -13.58
CA ALA A 288 -1.45 14.45 -12.26
C ALA A 288 -2.70 14.23 -11.41
N GLY A 289 -2.52 13.91 -10.13
CA GLY A 289 -3.64 13.58 -9.25
C GLY A 289 -3.32 13.70 -7.78
N MET A 290 -4.34 13.44 -6.97
CA MET A 290 -4.26 13.43 -5.52
C MET A 290 -5.07 12.25 -4.97
N ASP A 291 -4.50 11.59 -3.97
CA ASP A 291 -5.08 10.47 -3.25
C ASP A 291 -5.25 10.85 -1.77
N TRP A 292 -6.32 10.38 -1.14
CA TRP A 292 -6.61 10.55 0.28
C TRP A 292 -6.99 9.20 0.91
N MET A 293 -6.56 8.98 2.14
CA MET A 293 -6.97 7.84 2.96
C MET A 293 -7.25 8.28 4.39
N PHE A 294 -8.39 7.87 4.92
CA PHE A 294 -8.78 8.02 6.30
C PHE A 294 -9.04 6.63 6.89
N SER A 295 -8.54 6.34 8.09
CA SER A 295 -8.90 5.13 8.81
C SER A 295 -9.74 5.44 10.04
N GLY A 296 -10.53 4.46 10.47
CA GLY A 296 -10.98 4.37 11.84
C GLY A 296 -9.81 4.04 12.76
N ARG A 297 -10.06 4.18 14.05
CA ARG A 297 -9.16 3.77 15.12
C ARG A 297 -9.21 2.24 15.28
N ASP A 298 -8.08 1.64 15.60
CA ASP A 298 -8.00 0.20 15.84
C ASP A 298 -8.50 -0.15 17.25
N GLN A 299 -8.77 -1.44 17.50
CA GLN A 299 -9.14 -1.97 18.81
C GLN A 299 -8.31 -3.21 19.13
N TYR A 300 -7.91 -3.32 20.40
CA TYR A 300 -7.15 -4.43 20.95
C TYR A 300 -7.88 -4.99 22.16
N PHE A 301 -7.90 -6.32 22.29
CA PHE A 301 -8.43 -7.00 23.46
C PHE A 301 -7.37 -7.98 23.95
N SER A 302 -6.77 -7.62 25.08
CA SER A 302 -5.73 -8.38 25.78
C SER A 302 -6.10 -8.56 27.26
N LYS A 303 -5.20 -9.15 28.05
CA LYS A 303 -5.38 -9.24 29.51
C LYS A 303 -5.16 -7.91 30.24
N SER A 304 -4.65 -6.87 29.55
CA SER A 304 -4.35 -5.55 30.12
C SER A 304 -5.08 -4.46 29.35
N ASP A 305 -6.08 -3.84 29.98
CA ASP A 305 -6.80 -2.70 29.39
C ASP A 305 -5.91 -1.48 29.19
N VAL A 306 -4.95 -1.26 30.10
CA VAL A 306 -3.95 -0.19 29.98
C VAL A 306 -3.11 -0.36 28.71
N TRP A 307 -2.69 -1.60 28.40
CA TRP A 307 -1.96 -1.87 27.16
C TRP A 307 -2.85 -1.70 25.93
N ASN A 308 -4.12 -2.12 26.01
CA ASN A 308 -5.09 -1.94 24.92
C ASN A 308 -5.25 -0.46 24.58
N GLU A 309 -5.43 0.40 25.58
CA GLU A 309 -5.55 1.86 25.38
C GLU A 309 -4.25 2.48 24.84
N TRP A 310 -3.11 2.09 25.41
CA TRP A 310 -1.78 2.57 24.98
C TRP A 310 -1.48 2.24 23.51
N MET A 311 -1.77 1.02 23.08
CA MET A 311 -1.60 0.58 21.67
C MET A 311 -2.48 1.36 20.70
N VAL A 312 -3.58 1.93 21.18
CA VAL A 312 -4.57 2.61 20.36
C VAL A 312 -4.23 4.10 20.18
N LYS A 313 -3.87 4.78 21.27
CA LYS A 313 -3.58 6.22 21.27
C LYS A 313 -2.71 6.61 22.46
N GLN A 314 -1.74 7.49 22.20
CA GLN A 314 -0.85 8.08 23.21
C GLN A 314 -0.34 9.45 22.73
N ASN A 315 0.60 10.07 23.45
CA ASN A 315 1.16 11.36 23.04
C ASN A 315 1.77 11.26 21.63
N ASN A 316 1.36 12.16 20.75
CA ASN A 316 1.75 12.21 19.35
C ASN A 316 1.57 10.89 18.55
N TYR A 317 0.68 9.97 18.95
CA TYR A 317 0.38 8.73 18.21
C TYR A 317 -1.10 8.35 18.33
N ASP A 318 -1.67 7.91 17.20
CA ASP A 318 -3.01 7.32 17.12
C ASP A 318 -2.98 6.22 16.06
N THR A 319 -3.76 5.17 16.25
CA THR A 319 -3.99 4.16 15.21
C THR A 319 -4.91 4.67 14.11
N GLN A 320 -5.67 5.75 14.38
CA GLN A 320 -6.41 6.51 13.38
C GLN A 320 -5.45 7.31 12.48
N LYS A 321 -5.46 6.99 11.18
CA LYS A 321 -4.52 7.50 10.19
C LYS A 321 -5.21 8.40 9.19
N THR A 322 -4.49 9.45 8.82
CA THR A 322 -4.85 10.31 7.69
C THR A 322 -3.67 10.41 6.76
N MET A 323 -3.88 10.21 5.47
CA MET A 323 -2.82 10.29 4.46
C MET A 323 -3.34 11.04 3.24
N ALA A 324 -2.55 11.98 2.76
CA ALA A 324 -2.78 12.65 1.49
C ALA A 324 -1.50 12.55 0.66
N THR A 325 -1.63 12.21 -0.61
CA THR A 325 -0.47 12.16 -1.53
C THR A 325 -0.81 12.80 -2.86
N GLN A 326 0.19 13.42 -3.49
CA GLN A 326 0.11 13.86 -4.87
C GLN A 326 0.85 12.86 -5.76
N VAL A 327 0.35 12.70 -6.98
CA VAL A 327 0.88 11.77 -7.97
C VAL A 327 1.13 12.50 -9.27
N LEU A 328 2.27 12.21 -9.89
CA LEU A 328 2.58 12.59 -11.27
C LEU A 328 3.05 11.33 -12.01
N LYS A 329 2.50 11.07 -13.20
CA LYS A 329 2.91 9.92 -14.01
C LYS A 329 2.86 10.19 -15.49
N ILE A 330 3.77 9.54 -16.21
CA ILE A 330 3.87 9.57 -17.66
C ILE A 330 3.62 8.16 -18.17
N ASN A 331 2.72 8.03 -19.15
CA ASN A 331 2.42 6.77 -19.81
C ASN A 331 2.81 6.84 -21.28
N PHE A 332 3.68 5.94 -21.70
CA PHE A 332 3.99 5.68 -23.10
C PHE A 332 3.24 4.45 -23.58
N LEU A 333 2.54 4.58 -24.70
CA LEU A 333 1.66 3.56 -25.24
C LEU A 333 2.18 3.04 -26.58
N ASN A 334 2.43 1.74 -26.63
CA ASN A 334 2.80 0.98 -27.82
C ASN A 334 1.74 -0.08 -28.11
N VAL A 335 0.51 0.36 -28.36
CA VAL A 335 -0.66 -0.51 -28.54
C VAL A 335 -1.42 -0.29 -29.85
N ASP A 336 -1.12 0.80 -30.57
CA ASP A 336 -1.74 1.10 -31.85
C ASP A 336 -1.09 0.18 -32.90
N PRO A 337 -1.81 -0.78 -33.50
CA PRO A 337 -1.21 -1.79 -34.38
C PRO A 337 -0.47 -1.21 -35.58
N PHE A 338 -0.90 -0.05 -36.06
CA PHE A 338 -0.26 0.63 -37.21
C PHE A 338 1.02 1.37 -36.84
N LYS A 339 1.28 1.52 -35.55
CA LYS A 339 2.39 2.32 -35.00
C LYS A 339 3.19 1.55 -33.97
N GLN A 340 2.91 0.26 -33.80
CA GLN A 340 3.49 -0.61 -32.81
C GLN A 340 4.94 -0.92 -33.15
N ILE A 341 5.79 -0.87 -32.14
CA ILE A 341 7.18 -1.29 -32.21
C ILE A 341 7.27 -2.70 -31.61
N GLY A 342 7.74 -3.66 -32.40
CA GLY A 342 7.88 -5.05 -31.98
C GLY A 342 6.56 -5.83 -31.95
N PRO A 343 6.63 -7.13 -31.59
CA PRO A 343 5.51 -8.06 -31.77
C PRO A 343 4.43 -7.99 -30.69
N VAL A 344 4.74 -7.46 -29.50
CA VAL A 344 3.82 -7.46 -28.35
C VAL A 344 3.38 -6.04 -28.00
N PRO A 345 2.06 -5.75 -27.88
CA PRO A 345 1.58 -4.46 -27.44
C PRO A 345 1.92 -4.22 -25.97
N PHE A 346 2.40 -3.03 -25.65
CA PHE A 346 2.77 -2.69 -24.27
C PHE A 346 2.48 -1.24 -23.89
N GLU A 347 2.41 -1.00 -22.59
CA GLU A 347 2.38 0.31 -21.94
C GLU A 347 3.52 0.40 -20.94
N LEU A 348 4.24 1.51 -20.98
CA LEU A 348 5.26 1.87 -20.00
C LEU A 348 4.76 3.06 -19.19
N GLU A 349 4.56 2.86 -17.90
CA GLU A 349 4.27 3.91 -16.94
C GLU A 349 5.53 4.21 -16.13
N VAL A 350 5.84 5.50 -15.98
CA VAL A 350 6.81 6.00 -15.00
C VAL A 350 6.08 6.99 -14.12
N GLY A 351 6.16 6.82 -12.81
CA GLY A 351 5.44 7.66 -11.89
C GLY A 351 6.23 8.00 -10.63
N VAL A 352 5.81 9.09 -10.02
CA VAL A 352 6.27 9.56 -8.71
C VAL A 352 5.06 9.92 -7.86
N ARG A 353 5.16 9.65 -6.57
CA ARG A 353 4.15 9.97 -5.56
C ARG A 353 4.87 10.56 -4.36
N TRP A 354 4.33 11.61 -3.77
CA TRP A 354 4.84 12.17 -2.52
C TRP A 354 3.68 12.51 -1.60
N PHE A 355 3.91 12.35 -0.31
CA PHE A 355 2.93 12.76 0.70
C PHE A 355 2.79 14.29 0.74
N VAL A 356 1.63 14.75 1.18
CA VAL A 356 1.36 16.16 1.43
C VAL A 356 1.58 16.44 2.91
N PRO A 357 2.56 17.29 3.27
CA PRO A 357 2.77 17.73 4.65
C PRO A 357 1.50 18.36 5.22
N LEU A 358 1.28 18.23 6.53
CA LEU A 358 0.08 18.77 7.22
C LEU A 358 -1.26 18.21 6.73
N LEU A 359 -1.27 17.17 5.89
CA LEU A 359 -2.45 16.38 5.57
C LEU A 359 -2.16 14.88 5.71
N THR A 360 -1.01 14.55 6.30
CA THR A 360 -0.54 13.19 6.54
C THR A 360 -0.08 13.09 7.97
N TYR A 361 -0.78 12.27 8.76
CA TYR A 361 -0.61 12.16 10.20
C TYR A 361 -0.80 10.71 10.66
N HIS A 362 -0.07 10.35 11.70
CA HIS A 362 -0.02 9.03 12.33
C HIS A 362 0.35 7.88 11.39
N THR A 363 1.10 8.18 10.34
CA THR A 363 1.48 7.21 9.30
C THR A 363 2.80 7.61 8.64
N TYR A 364 3.34 6.75 7.79
CA TYR A 364 4.55 7.06 7.02
C TYR A 364 4.24 8.05 5.89
N GLY A 365 4.87 9.22 5.94
CA GLY A 365 4.90 10.19 4.86
C GLY A 365 5.91 9.76 3.79
N ASN A 366 5.48 8.86 2.92
CA ASN A 366 6.35 8.29 1.90
C ASN A 366 6.42 9.15 0.63
N THR A 367 7.62 9.20 0.06
CA THR A 367 7.87 9.54 -1.33
C THR A 367 8.26 8.27 -2.07
N SER A 368 7.63 8.00 -3.20
CA SER A 368 7.92 6.84 -4.03
C SER A 368 8.05 7.18 -5.49
N SER A 369 8.78 6.33 -6.20
CA SER A 369 8.88 6.32 -7.65
C SER A 369 8.73 4.89 -8.15
N TRP A 370 8.12 4.73 -9.32
CA TRP A 370 7.91 3.42 -9.89
C TRP A 370 8.00 3.43 -11.41
N ILE A 371 8.25 2.23 -11.93
CA ILE A 371 8.13 1.90 -13.34
C ILE A 371 7.18 0.72 -13.44
N ARG A 372 6.17 0.81 -14.28
CA ARG A 372 5.27 -0.32 -14.60
C ARG A 372 5.28 -0.59 -16.08
N ILE A 373 5.49 -1.85 -16.45
CA ILE A 373 5.29 -2.34 -17.82
C ILE A 373 4.03 -3.19 -17.81
N SER A 374 3.15 -2.96 -18.78
CA SER A 374 1.93 -3.74 -18.97
C SER A 374 1.88 -4.26 -20.39
N SER A 375 1.54 -5.54 -20.57
CA SER A 375 1.38 -6.18 -21.88
C SER A 375 0.02 -6.81 -22.01
N TYR A 376 -0.48 -6.88 -23.25
CA TYR A 376 -1.83 -7.33 -23.55
C TYR A 376 -1.79 -8.60 -24.40
N PHE A 377 -2.61 -9.60 -24.05
CA PHE A 377 -2.71 -10.87 -24.74
C PHE A 377 -4.18 -11.21 -24.96
N GLN A 378 -4.55 -11.63 -26.17
CA GLN A 378 -5.92 -12.02 -26.49
C GLN A 378 -5.99 -13.54 -26.61
N ALA A 379 -6.89 -14.15 -25.84
CA ALA A 379 -7.26 -15.55 -26.02
C ALA A 379 -8.50 -15.63 -26.92
N TRP A 380 -8.58 -16.64 -27.77
CA TRP A 380 -9.71 -16.87 -28.67
C TRP A 380 -10.62 -17.96 -28.11
#